data_AF-A0A3C0VZM6-F1
#
_entry.id   AF-A0A3C0VZM6-F1
#
_cell.length_a   1.000
_cell.length_b   1.000
_cell.length_c   1.000
_cell.angle_alpha   90.00
_cell.angle_beta   90.00
_cell.angle_gamma   90.00
#
_symmetry.space_group_name_H-M   'P 1'
#
loop_
_entity.id
_entity.type
_entity.pdbx_description
1 polymer ?
#
loop_
_entity_poly.entity_id
_entity_poly.type
_entity_poly.pdbx_seq_one_letter_code
_entity_poly.pdbx_strand_id
1 'polypeptide(L)' 'SGLVTGFYRGDVAAVKAATDAGAAAAADVGEVISVQVIPRPHEDLKGLGEWLS' A
#
# COMPACT_ATOMS: atom_id res chain seq x y z
N SER A 1 1.96 19.09 4.37
CA SER A 1 2.20 17.72 4.85
C SER A 1 2.74 16.90 3.69
N GLY A 2 4.03 16.57 3.68
CA GLY A 2 4.69 15.88 2.56
C GLY A 2 4.58 14.35 2.63
N LEU A 3 3.38 13.84 2.94
CA LEU A 3 3.15 12.40 3.08
C LEU A 3 2.99 11.79 1.68
N VAL A 4 3.79 10.77 1.39
CA VAL A 4 3.76 10.03 0.12
C VAL A 4 3.26 8.61 0.42
N THR A 5 2.24 8.18 -0.31
CA THR A 5 1.63 6.85 -0.16
C THR A 5 1.67 6.12 -1.49
N GLY A 6 2.24 4.92 -1.51
CA GLY A 6 2.19 4.01 -2.65
C GLY A 6 1.07 2.99 -2.49
N PHE A 7 0.40 2.65 -3.58
CA PHE A 7 -0.65 1.62 -3.62
C PHE A 7 -0.22 0.50 -4.57
N TYR A 8 -0.42 -0.75 -4.14
CA TYR A 8 -0.09 -1.94 -4.92
C TYR A 8 -1.32 -2.85 -5.01
N ARG A 9 -1.53 -3.49 -6.16
CA ARG A 9 -2.58 -4.50 -6.38
C ARG A 9 -1.99 -5.83 -6.81
N GLY A 10 -2.67 -6.89 -6.43
CA GLY A 10 -2.35 -8.26 -6.83
C GLY A 10 -2.94 -9.25 -5.84
N ASP A 11 -2.45 -10.48 -5.88
CA ASP A 11 -2.77 -11.50 -4.88
C ASP A 11 -2.31 -11.06 -3.49
N VAL A 12 -3.08 -11.40 -2.46
CA VAL A 12 -2.81 -11.00 -1.07
C VAL A 12 -1.39 -11.37 -0.63
N ALA A 13 -0.90 -12.53 -1.07
CA ALA A 13 0.47 -12.98 -0.79
C ALA A 13 1.53 -12.06 -1.44
N ALA A 14 1.31 -11.68 -2.70
CA ALA A 14 2.21 -10.78 -3.43
C ALA A 14 2.19 -9.37 -2.85
N VAL A 15 1.00 -8.83 -2.56
CA VAL A 15 0.84 -7.49 -1.97
C VAL A 15 1.48 -7.44 -0.59
N LYS A 16 1.32 -8.49 0.23
CA LYS A 16 1.97 -8.55 1.54
C LYS A 16 3.49 -8.51 1.43
N ALA A 17 4.07 -9.35 0.57
CA ALA A 17 5.51 -9.36 0.34
C ALA A 17 6.03 -8.01 -0.18
N ALA A 18 5.32 -7.40 -1.14
CA ALA A 18 5.68 -6.09 -1.67
C ALA A 18 5.63 -4.99 -0.59
N THR A 19 4.61 -5.02 0.27
CA THR A 19 4.45 -4.02 1.32
C THR A 19 5.49 -4.20 2.43
N ASP A 20 5.80 -5.43 2.82
CA ASP A 20 6.84 -5.73 3.81
C ASP A 20 8.23 -5.30 3.29
N ALA A 21 8.54 -5.58 2.03
CA ALA A 21 9.78 -5.14 1.38
C ALA A 21 9.85 -3.60 1.25
N GLY A 22 8.73 -2.97 0.87
CA GLY A 22 8.63 -1.52 0.76
C GLY A 22 8.77 -0.82 2.10
N ALA A 23 8.21 -1.38 3.17
CA ALA A 23 8.34 -0.85 4.52
C ALA A 23 9.78 -0.94 5.04
N ALA A 24 10.48 -2.06 4.79
CA ALA A 24 11.88 -2.21 5.16
C ALA A 24 12.76 -1.18 4.43
N ALA A 25 12.58 -1.03 3.12
CA ALA A 25 13.33 -0.05 2.33
C ALA A 25 12.98 1.40 2.73
N ALA A 26 11.72 1.69 3.04
CA ALA A 26 11.29 3.01 3.48
C ALA A 26 11.84 3.35 4.87
N ALA A 27 11.99 2.37 5.77
CA ALA A 27 12.57 2.55 7.09
C ALA A 27 14.06 2.95 7.04
N ASP A 28 14.79 2.53 6.00
CA ASP A 28 16.18 2.94 5.80
C ASP A 28 16.32 4.40 5.32
N VAL A 29 15.30 4.92 4.64
CA VAL A 29 15.32 6.28 4.05
C VAL A 29 14.61 7.30 4.96
N GLY A 30 13.64 6.88 5.77
CA GLY A 30 12.87 7.77 6.62
C GLY A 30 11.83 7.06 7.51
N GLU A 31 10.86 7.82 8.00
CA GLU A 31 9.85 7.30 8.92
C GLU A 31 8.68 6.64 8.17
N VAL A 32 8.39 5.38 8.52
CA VAL A 32 7.22 4.66 8.03
C VAL A 32 6.04 4.92 8.96
N ILE A 33 5.08 5.73 8.50
CA ILE A 33 3.91 6.09 9.30
C ILE A 33 2.92 4.93 9.45
N SER A 34 2.65 4.20 8.37
CA SER A 34 1.69 3.09 8.41
C SER A 34 1.87 2.12 7.24
N VAL A 35 1.63 0.84 7.51
CA VAL A 35 1.65 -0.26 6.54
C VAL A 35 0.37 -1.06 6.70
N GLN A 36 -0.42 -1.19 5.64
CA GLN A 36 -1.66 -1.98 5.67
C GLN A 36 -1.89 -2.75 4.37
N VAL A 37 -2.41 -3.96 4.52
CA VAL A 37 -2.84 -4.82 3.41
C VAL A 37 -4.33 -5.06 3.56
N ILE A 38 -5.08 -4.88 2.47
CA ILE A 38 -6.54 -5.07 2.42
C ILE A 38 -6.82 -6.28 1.51
N PRO A 39 -7.08 -7.47 2.06
CA PRO A 39 -7.19 -8.70 1.26
C PRO A 39 -8.40 -8.75 0.33
N ARG A 40 -9.50 -8.09 0.70
CA ARG A 40 -10.75 -8.07 -0.06
C ARG A 40 -11.32 -6.65 -0.06
N PRO A 41 -10.79 -5.76 -0.91
CA PRO A 41 -11.29 -4.41 -1.00
C PRO A 41 -12.73 -4.42 -1.49
N HIS A 42 -13.60 -3.66 -0.82
CA HIS A 42 -14.96 -3.42 -1.29
C HIS A 42 -14.93 -2.65 -2.62
N GLU A 43 -15.85 -2.94 -3.55
CA GLU A 43 -15.89 -2.31 -4.88
C GLU A 43 -15.98 -0.78 -4.82
N ASP A 44 -16.62 -0.24 -3.78
CA ASP A 44 -16.73 1.21 -3.55
C ASP A 44 -15.40 1.92 -3.33
N LEU A 45 -14.32 1.18 -2.97
CA LEU A 45 -12.98 1.76 -2.86
C LEU A 45 -12.44 2.26 -4.21
N LYS A 46 -12.93 1.72 -5.34
CA LYS A 46 -12.55 2.19 -6.68
C LYS A 46 -12.99 3.64 -6.93
N GLY A 47 -14.02 4.12 -6.24
CA GLY A 47 -14.50 5.51 -6.35
C GLY A 47 -13.60 6.55 -5.68
N LEU A 48 -12.63 6.13 -4.85
CA LEU A 48 -11.72 7.03 -4.13
C LEU A 48 -10.52 7.51 -4.98
N GLY A 49 -10.27 6.90 -6.15
CA GLY A 49 -9.28 7.39 -7.11
C GLY A 49 -8.93 6.38 -8.20
N GLU A 50 -8.48 6.85 -9.36
CA GLU A 50 -8.08 5.97 -10.50
C GLU A 50 -6.88 5.08 -10.18
N TRP A 51 -6.04 5.46 -9.23
CA TRP A 51 -5.00 4.57 -8.72
C TRP A 51 -5.59 3.35 -7.97
N LEU A 52 -6.89 3.37 -7.63
CA LEU A 52 -7.67 2.30 -6.99
C LEU A 52 -8.46 1.38 -7.94
N SER A 53 -8.57 1.70 -9.25
CA SER A 53 -9.21 0.87 -10.29
C SER A 53 -8.24 -0.07 -10.98
#